data_AF-A0A6P0RD39-F1
#
_entry.id   AF-A0A6P0RD39-F1
#
_cell.length_a   1.000
_cell.length_b   1.000
_cell.length_c   1.000
_cell.angle_alpha   90.00
_cell.angle_beta   90.00
_cell.angle_gamma   90.00
#
_symmetry.space_group_name_H-M   'P 1'
#
loop_
_entity.id
_entity.type
_entity.pdbx_description
1 polymer ?
#
loop_
_entity_poly.entity_id
_entity_poly.type
_entity_poly.pdbx_seq_one_letter_code
_entity_poly.pdbx_strand_id
1 'polypeptide(L)'
;MNEYHKIQTVFLRNPDSNYKNLLLGKFAKPEFDLLKNIDWIWTEKIDGTNIRIMWDGESVKFGGRTNNAQIRTSLLEVLQNKFTVDKMSVVFKEQTEVCLYGEGYGKGIHKGGNYLPDSVSFILFDIKIGEWWLTRDSIEEIAEMLGVKIVPIIGIGSLDQAVEFAKKGFTSRIAENKQFMAEGLIMKPQQELFNRGGKRVITKIKYQDFC
;
A
#
# COMPACT_ATOMS: atom_id res chain seq x y z
N MET A 1 3.19 -17.05 -7.80
CA MET A 1 3.83 -15.82 -8.33
C MET A 1 3.04 -14.66 -7.75
N ASN A 2 3.51 -14.06 -6.65
CA ASN A 2 2.64 -13.24 -5.77
C ASN A 2 3.02 -11.75 -5.83
N GLU A 3 3.53 -11.25 -6.96
CA GLU A 3 3.95 -9.85 -7.07
C GLU A 3 2.77 -8.89 -6.90
N TYR A 4 2.97 -7.82 -6.15
CA TYR A 4 1.92 -6.82 -5.97
C TYR A 4 1.78 -5.98 -7.25
N HIS A 5 0.54 -5.81 -7.70
CA HIS A 5 0.27 -5.16 -8.98
C HIS A 5 0.68 -3.69 -8.96
N LYS A 6 1.15 -3.19 -10.11
CA LYS A 6 1.44 -1.75 -10.26
C LYS A 6 0.13 -0.96 -10.21
N ILE A 7 0.02 -0.06 -9.23
CA ILE A 7 -1.13 0.85 -9.10
C ILE A 7 -0.98 2.02 -10.08
N GLN A 8 -2.01 2.23 -10.89
CA GLN A 8 -2.14 3.32 -11.86
C GLN A 8 -2.56 4.62 -11.14
N THR A 9 -2.09 5.78 -11.59
CA THR A 9 -2.60 7.06 -11.06
C THR A 9 -3.99 7.37 -11.63
N VAL A 10 -4.80 8.12 -10.90
CA VAL A 10 -6.23 8.35 -11.22
C VAL A 10 -6.46 8.96 -12.61
N PHE A 11 -5.60 9.87 -13.05
CA PHE A 11 -5.69 10.52 -14.36
C PHE A 11 -4.57 10.09 -15.32
N LEU A 12 -4.78 10.29 -16.61
CA LEU A 12 -3.73 10.16 -17.61
C LEU A 12 -2.63 11.19 -17.37
N ARG A 13 -1.40 10.86 -17.79
CA ARG A 13 -0.26 11.80 -17.79
C ARG A 13 -0.14 12.47 -19.16
N ASN A 14 0.21 13.75 -19.16
CA ASN A 14 0.33 14.54 -20.38
C ASN A 14 1.66 14.21 -21.11
N PRO A 15 1.61 13.63 -22.33
CA PRO A 15 2.82 13.34 -23.13
C PRO A 15 3.66 14.59 -23.41
N ASP A 16 3.04 15.74 -23.61
CA ASP A 16 3.73 17.00 -23.94
C ASP A 16 4.59 17.51 -22.78
N SER A 17 4.27 17.09 -21.56
CA SER A 17 5.05 17.41 -20.35
C SER A 17 6.14 16.39 -20.04
N ASN A 18 6.48 15.50 -20.99
CA ASN A 18 7.26 14.29 -20.74
C ASN A 18 6.67 13.47 -19.59
N TYR A 19 5.33 13.34 -19.57
CA TYR A 19 4.55 12.64 -18.56
C TYR A 19 4.71 13.14 -17.12
N LYS A 20 5.22 14.36 -16.90
CA LYS A 20 5.33 14.95 -15.56
C LYS A 20 3.97 15.33 -15.00
N ASN A 21 3.11 15.94 -15.81
CA ASN A 21 1.84 16.52 -15.38
C ASN A 21 0.66 15.57 -15.63
N LEU A 22 -0.41 15.71 -14.85
CA LEU A 22 -1.67 15.00 -15.06
C LEU A 22 -2.60 15.76 -16.03
N LEU A 23 -3.33 15.02 -16.84
CA LEU A 23 -4.47 15.51 -17.62
C LEU A 23 -5.72 15.45 -16.72
N LEU A 24 -5.93 16.50 -15.91
CA LEU A 24 -7.03 16.53 -14.95
C LEU A 24 -8.39 16.29 -15.63
N GLY A 25 -9.24 15.47 -15.01
CA GLY A 25 -10.53 15.05 -15.56
C GLY A 25 -10.46 13.97 -16.64
N LYS A 26 -9.28 13.65 -17.18
CA LYS A 26 -9.09 12.50 -18.09
C LYS A 26 -8.66 11.27 -17.30
N PHE A 27 -9.63 10.50 -16.83
CA PHE A 27 -9.39 9.27 -16.06
C PHE A 27 -8.50 8.26 -16.81
N ALA A 28 -7.57 7.65 -16.08
CA ALA A 28 -6.63 6.68 -16.64
C ALA A 28 -7.27 5.34 -17.01
N LYS A 29 -8.47 5.07 -16.49
CA LYS A 29 -9.22 3.85 -16.71
C LYS A 29 -10.73 4.13 -16.75
N PRO A 30 -11.52 3.40 -17.57
CA PRO A 30 -12.97 3.53 -17.60
C PRO A 30 -13.63 3.28 -16.23
N GLU A 31 -13.11 2.32 -15.47
CA GLU A 31 -13.63 1.99 -14.14
C GLU A 31 -13.51 3.16 -13.16
N PHE A 32 -12.45 3.99 -13.29
CA PHE A 32 -12.28 5.16 -12.45
C PHE A 32 -13.32 6.24 -12.76
N ASP A 33 -13.62 6.46 -14.04
CA ASP A 33 -14.64 7.43 -14.44
C ASP A 33 -16.06 6.96 -14.03
N LEU A 34 -16.36 5.68 -14.26
CA LEU A 34 -17.65 5.08 -13.90
C LEU A 34 -17.91 5.16 -12.38
N LEU A 35 -16.88 4.91 -11.57
CA LEU A 35 -16.98 4.79 -10.12
C LEU A 35 -16.53 6.06 -9.38
N LYS A 36 -16.30 7.18 -10.06
CA LYS A 36 -15.73 8.37 -9.41
C LYS A 36 -16.56 8.93 -8.25
N ASN A 37 -17.88 8.72 -8.29
CA ASN A 37 -18.85 9.30 -7.35
C ASN A 37 -19.25 8.37 -6.19
N ILE A 38 -18.81 7.11 -6.17
CA ILE A 38 -19.06 6.22 -5.02
C ILE A 38 -18.07 6.50 -3.90
N ASP A 39 -18.25 5.86 -2.76
CA ASP A 39 -17.30 5.92 -1.66
C ASP A 39 -16.04 5.09 -1.94
N TRP A 40 -14.90 5.76 -1.86
CA TRP A 40 -13.58 5.17 -1.88
C TRP A 40 -12.94 5.35 -0.52
N ILE A 41 -12.28 4.30 -0.03
CA ILE A 41 -11.42 4.39 1.14
C ILE A 41 -10.05 4.88 0.69
N TRP A 42 -9.56 5.93 1.33
CA TRP A 42 -8.25 6.49 1.04
C TRP A 42 -7.30 6.16 2.18
N THR A 43 -6.20 5.47 1.88
CA THR A 43 -5.12 5.23 2.85
C THR A 43 -3.92 6.08 2.50
N GLU A 44 -3.08 6.38 3.49
CA GLU A 44 -1.83 7.06 3.24
C GLU A 44 -0.96 6.23 2.29
N LYS A 45 -0.44 6.85 1.23
CA LYS A 45 0.59 6.26 0.40
C LYS A 45 1.94 6.48 1.09
N ILE A 46 2.57 5.39 1.49
CA ILE A 46 3.90 5.42 2.11
C ILE A 46 4.97 5.38 1.00
N ASP A 47 5.99 6.22 1.17
CA ASP A 47 7.18 6.28 0.31
C ASP A 47 8.27 5.39 0.91
N GLY A 48 8.29 4.13 0.47
CA GLY A 48 9.24 3.13 0.92
C GLY A 48 9.54 2.11 -0.18
N THR A 49 9.72 0.86 0.22
CA THR A 49 9.88 -0.27 -0.71
C THR A 49 8.81 -1.32 -0.45
N ASN A 50 8.20 -1.84 -1.52
CA ASN A 50 7.20 -2.88 -1.37
C ASN A 50 7.82 -4.18 -0.84
N ILE A 51 7.18 -4.76 0.17
CA ILE A 51 7.56 -6.03 0.82
C ILE A 51 6.39 -6.99 0.77
N ARG A 52 6.73 -8.27 0.56
CA ARG A 52 5.85 -9.43 0.58
C ARG A 52 6.34 -10.40 1.65
N ILE A 53 5.43 -10.83 2.52
CA ILE A 53 5.66 -11.89 3.49
C ILE A 53 4.75 -13.05 3.08
N MET A 54 5.36 -14.16 2.69
CA MET A 54 4.66 -15.32 2.14
C MET A 54 4.73 -16.44 3.15
N TRP A 55 3.58 -17.01 3.46
CA TRP A 55 3.43 -18.15 4.37
C TRP A 55 2.79 -19.31 3.62
N ASP A 56 3.45 -20.47 3.66
CA ASP A 56 3.04 -21.69 2.95
C ASP A 56 2.44 -22.77 3.86
N GLY A 57 2.18 -22.45 5.13
CA GLY A 57 1.74 -23.40 6.17
C GLY A 57 2.89 -23.96 7.02
N GLU A 58 4.12 -23.85 6.53
CA GLU A 58 5.30 -24.41 7.22
C GLU A 58 6.40 -23.36 7.42
N SER A 59 6.61 -22.49 6.44
CA SER A 59 7.74 -21.56 6.39
C SER A 59 7.32 -20.14 6.00
N VAL A 60 8.13 -19.17 6.44
CA VAL A 60 7.97 -17.76 6.10
C VAL A 60 9.05 -17.35 5.09
N LYS A 61 8.64 -16.78 3.97
CA LYS A 61 9.52 -16.24 2.94
C LYS A 61 9.30 -14.74 2.78
N PHE A 62 10.39 -13.99 2.62
CA PHE A 62 10.36 -12.54 2.44
C PHE A 62 10.78 -12.18 1.01
N GLY A 63 10.03 -11.29 0.35
CA GLY A 63 10.35 -10.81 -0.99
C GLY A 63 10.10 -9.31 -1.13
N GLY A 64 10.85 -8.64 -2.01
CA GLY A 64 10.56 -7.27 -2.42
C GLY A 64 9.46 -7.21 -3.48
N ARG A 65 9.30 -6.06 -4.15
CA ARG A 65 8.30 -5.86 -5.23
C ARG A 65 8.32 -6.94 -6.31
N THR A 66 9.52 -7.33 -6.72
CA THR A 66 9.76 -8.43 -7.66
C THR A 66 10.53 -9.54 -6.95
N ASN A 67 10.57 -10.75 -7.53
CA ASN A 67 11.31 -11.86 -6.93
C ASN A 67 12.83 -11.62 -6.86
N ASN A 68 13.37 -10.78 -7.75
CA ASN A 68 14.79 -10.44 -7.78
C ASN A 68 15.13 -9.19 -6.94
N ALA A 69 14.13 -8.53 -6.35
CA ALA A 69 14.35 -7.33 -5.56
C ALA A 69 15.04 -7.67 -4.24
N GLN A 70 16.19 -7.05 -3.99
CA GLN A 70 16.93 -7.24 -2.75
C GLN A 70 16.30 -6.45 -1.60
N ILE A 71 16.09 -7.13 -0.47
CA ILE A 71 15.66 -6.51 0.78
C ILE A 71 16.91 -6.09 1.55
N ARG A 72 16.90 -4.88 2.10
CA ARG A 72 18.00 -4.40 2.97
C ARG A 72 18.09 -5.25 4.23
N THR A 73 19.30 -5.56 4.66
CA THR A 73 19.56 -6.42 5.83
C THR A 73 18.85 -5.94 7.08
N SER A 74 18.92 -4.65 7.40
CA SER A 74 18.25 -4.07 8.58
C SER A 74 16.72 -4.24 8.55
N LEU A 75 16.11 -4.16 7.37
CA LEU A 75 14.68 -4.40 7.22
C LEU A 75 14.37 -5.89 7.31
N LEU A 76 15.21 -6.75 6.70
CA LEU A 76 15.04 -8.19 6.76
C LEU A 76 15.08 -8.72 8.21
N GLU A 77 15.98 -8.19 9.05
CA GLU A 77 16.04 -8.52 10.48
C GLU A 77 14.73 -8.16 11.20
N VAL A 78 14.17 -6.96 10.93
CA VAL A 78 12.86 -6.54 11.49
C VAL A 78 11.75 -7.49 11.04
N LEU A 79 11.76 -7.91 9.79
CA LEU A 79 10.76 -8.84 9.25
C LEU A 79 10.88 -10.23 9.89
N GLN A 80 12.09 -10.79 9.98
CA GLN A 80 12.35 -12.10 10.58
C GLN A 80 11.95 -12.15 12.06
N ASN A 81 12.19 -11.06 12.81
CA ASN A 81 11.79 -10.96 14.21
C ASN A 81 10.26 -10.85 14.41
N LYS A 82 9.56 -10.24 13.44
CA LYS A 82 8.11 -10.02 13.53
C LYS A 82 7.31 -11.22 13.05
N PHE A 83 7.70 -11.83 11.93
CA PHE A 83 6.97 -12.88 11.23
C PHE A 83 7.68 -14.22 11.42
N THR A 84 7.65 -14.74 12.65
CA THR A 84 8.19 -16.06 12.98
C THR A 84 7.22 -17.16 12.59
N VAL A 85 7.72 -18.38 12.37
CA VAL A 85 6.89 -19.56 12.07
C VAL A 85 5.80 -19.75 13.13
N ASP A 86 6.15 -19.68 14.42
CA ASP A 86 5.20 -19.85 15.53
C ASP A 86 4.06 -18.80 15.52
N LYS A 87 4.38 -17.54 15.21
CA LYS A 87 3.35 -16.49 15.12
C LYS A 87 2.46 -16.71 13.90
N MET A 88 3.06 -17.03 12.76
CA MET A 88 2.34 -17.21 11.51
C MET A 88 1.43 -18.45 11.58
N SER A 89 1.86 -19.54 12.21
CA SER A 89 1.04 -20.73 12.40
C SER A 89 -0.15 -20.49 13.34
N VAL A 90 0.02 -19.70 14.41
CA VAL A 90 -1.09 -19.33 15.30
C VAL A 90 -2.12 -18.45 14.58
N VAL A 91 -1.65 -17.46 13.82
CA VAL A 91 -2.52 -16.49 13.13
C VAL A 91 -3.25 -17.13 11.95
N PHE A 92 -2.54 -17.88 11.11
CA PHE A 92 -3.06 -18.40 9.86
C PHE A 92 -3.53 -19.85 9.94
N LYS A 93 -3.23 -20.57 11.03
CA LYS A 93 -3.69 -21.96 11.27
C LYS A 93 -3.42 -22.84 10.04
N GLU A 94 -4.45 -23.47 9.51
CA GLU A 94 -4.41 -24.37 8.35
C GLU A 94 -4.24 -23.66 6.99
N GLN A 95 -4.15 -22.33 6.95
CA GLN A 95 -3.99 -21.59 5.69
C GLN A 95 -2.57 -21.73 5.15
N THR A 96 -2.45 -22.19 3.91
CA THR A 96 -1.17 -22.52 3.25
C THR A 96 -0.86 -21.63 2.05
N GLU A 97 -1.74 -20.70 1.69
CA GLU A 97 -1.50 -19.76 0.58
C GLU A 97 -1.72 -18.33 1.03
N VAL A 98 -0.85 -17.85 1.92
CA VAL A 98 -0.98 -16.54 2.54
C VAL A 98 0.12 -15.61 2.04
N CYS A 99 -0.26 -14.39 1.64
CA CYS A 99 0.68 -13.33 1.29
C CYS A 99 0.25 -12.00 1.92
N LEU A 100 1.08 -11.47 2.82
CA LEU A 100 0.92 -10.13 3.37
C LEU A 100 1.72 -9.16 2.50
N TYR A 101 1.11 -8.03 2.21
CA TYR A 101 1.70 -6.94 1.44
C TYR A 101 1.80 -5.70 2.30
N GLY A 102 2.99 -5.13 2.35
CA GLY A 102 3.24 -3.90 3.07
C GLY A 102 4.39 -3.11 2.48
N GLU A 103 4.69 -2.01 3.15
CA GLU A 103 5.79 -1.13 2.80
C GLU A 103 6.88 -1.26 3.87
N GLY A 104 8.10 -1.58 3.44
CA GLY A 104 9.30 -1.36 4.22
C GLY A 104 9.69 0.11 4.13
N TYR A 105 9.81 0.78 5.27
CA TYR A 105 10.04 2.23 5.32
C TYR A 105 10.97 2.61 6.48
N GLY A 106 11.53 3.81 6.43
CA GLY A 106 12.45 4.32 7.45
C GLY A 106 13.84 4.66 6.93
N LYS A 107 14.81 4.76 7.84
CA LYS A 107 16.18 5.23 7.58
C LYS A 107 16.82 4.55 6.38
N GLY A 108 17.28 5.36 5.44
CA GLY A 108 17.97 4.91 4.24
C GLY A 108 17.08 4.34 3.13
N ILE A 109 15.78 4.15 3.34
CA ILE A 109 14.84 3.66 2.31
C ILE A 109 14.13 4.85 1.67
N HIS A 110 14.50 5.27 0.45
CA HIS A 110 13.89 6.42 -0.24
C HIS A 110 13.83 7.68 0.67
N LYS A 111 12.68 8.38 0.73
CA LYS A 111 12.45 9.47 1.69
C LYS A 111 12.02 8.98 3.09
N GLY A 112 12.14 7.67 3.31
CA GLY A 112 11.81 6.91 4.52
C GLY A 112 12.33 7.50 5.82
N GLY A 113 13.50 8.14 5.79
CA GLY A 113 14.11 8.79 6.96
C GLY A 113 13.26 9.89 7.58
N ASN A 114 12.31 10.47 6.84
CA ASN A 114 11.36 11.43 7.43
C ASN A 114 10.26 10.74 8.26
N TYR A 115 9.96 9.47 7.95
CA TYR A 115 9.01 8.70 8.73
C TYR A 115 9.65 8.16 10.00
N LEU A 116 10.83 7.53 9.86
CA LEU A 116 11.63 6.96 10.96
C LEU A 116 13.11 7.35 10.73
N PRO A 117 13.62 8.39 11.41
CA PRO A 117 14.98 8.90 11.19
C PRO A 117 16.08 7.90 11.55
N ASP A 118 15.84 7.10 12.58
CA ASP A 118 16.86 6.24 13.19
C ASP A 118 16.58 4.74 13.11
N SER A 119 15.46 4.35 12.52
CA SER A 119 15.07 2.94 12.40
C SER A 119 14.41 2.63 11.07
N VAL A 120 14.21 1.34 10.80
CA VAL A 120 13.38 0.84 9.70
C VAL A 120 12.25 0.00 10.26
N SER A 121 11.13 -0.05 9.56
CA SER A 121 9.98 -0.84 9.96
C SER A 121 9.18 -1.31 8.75
N PHE A 122 8.14 -2.08 9.03
CA PHE A 122 7.16 -2.58 8.08
C PHE A 122 5.77 -2.10 8.46
N ILE A 123 5.00 -1.65 7.47
CA ILE A 123 3.60 -1.27 7.64
C ILE A 123 2.73 -2.01 6.61
N LEU A 124 1.72 -2.71 7.11
CA LEU A 124 0.82 -3.56 6.34
C LEU A 124 -0.20 -2.72 5.56
N PHE A 125 -0.57 -3.15 4.35
CA PHE A 125 -1.67 -2.52 3.61
C PHE A 125 -2.63 -3.49 2.91
N ASP A 126 -2.26 -4.75 2.68
CA ASP A 126 -3.15 -5.78 2.12
C ASP A 126 -2.72 -7.18 2.56
N ILE A 127 -3.67 -8.11 2.56
CA ILE A 127 -3.42 -9.55 2.72
C ILE A 127 -4.22 -10.29 1.65
N LYS A 128 -3.59 -11.28 1.01
CA LYS A 128 -4.25 -12.26 0.15
C LYS A 128 -4.15 -13.65 0.78
N ILE A 129 -5.26 -14.38 0.84
CA ILE A 129 -5.32 -15.80 1.22
C ILE A 129 -6.01 -16.58 0.10
N GLY A 130 -5.26 -17.45 -0.59
CA GLY A 130 -5.72 -18.07 -1.83
C GLY A 130 -6.16 -17.01 -2.83
N GLU A 131 -7.45 -16.99 -3.18
CA GLU A 131 -8.04 -15.98 -4.06
C GLU A 131 -8.65 -14.77 -3.36
N TRP A 132 -8.71 -14.78 -2.03
CA TRP A 132 -9.38 -13.75 -1.24
C TRP A 132 -8.42 -12.61 -0.90
N TRP A 133 -8.75 -11.39 -1.34
CA TRP A 133 -8.21 -10.18 -0.74
C TRP A 133 -9.03 -9.88 0.51
N LEU A 134 -8.36 -9.81 1.65
CA LEU A 134 -9.07 -9.64 2.92
C LEU A 134 -9.66 -8.24 3.06
N THR A 135 -10.76 -8.17 3.81
CA THR A 135 -11.42 -6.91 4.17
C THR A 135 -10.53 -6.08 5.10
N ARG A 136 -10.81 -4.78 5.20
CA ARG A 136 -10.06 -3.89 6.11
C ARG A 136 -10.06 -4.41 7.54
N ASP A 137 -11.22 -4.81 8.06
CA ASP A 137 -11.38 -5.26 9.44
C ASP A 137 -10.55 -6.52 9.72
N SER A 138 -10.58 -7.51 8.81
CA SER A 138 -9.75 -8.72 8.94
C SER A 138 -8.25 -8.41 8.86
N ILE A 139 -7.84 -7.43 8.05
CA ILE A 139 -6.43 -7.00 8.00
C ILE A 139 -6.03 -6.33 9.31
N GLU A 140 -6.90 -5.53 9.93
CA GLU A 140 -6.64 -4.88 11.22
C GLU A 140 -6.49 -5.90 12.35
N GLU A 141 -7.38 -6.88 12.43
CA GLU A 141 -7.28 -7.99 13.39
C GLU A 141 -5.96 -8.76 13.22
N ILE A 142 -5.60 -9.10 11.98
CA ILE A 142 -4.33 -9.79 11.70
C ILE A 142 -3.13 -8.92 12.03
N ALA A 143 -3.18 -7.62 11.74
CA ALA A 143 -2.11 -6.68 12.08
C ALA A 143 -1.90 -6.60 13.59
N GLU A 144 -2.98 -6.58 14.38
CA GLU A 144 -2.94 -6.61 15.84
C GLU A 144 -2.31 -7.90 16.36
N MET A 145 -2.79 -9.07 15.89
CA MET A 145 -2.24 -10.37 16.30
C MET A 145 -0.74 -10.50 15.99
N LEU A 146 -0.29 -9.93 14.86
CA LEU A 146 1.13 -9.94 14.47
C LEU A 146 1.96 -8.83 15.12
N GLY A 147 1.32 -7.86 15.80
CA GLY A 147 1.99 -6.71 16.39
C GLY A 147 2.67 -5.81 15.34
N VAL A 148 1.98 -5.57 14.22
CA VAL A 148 2.46 -4.71 13.13
C VAL A 148 1.50 -3.57 12.86
N LYS A 149 2.04 -2.45 12.38
CA LYS A 149 1.20 -1.30 12.01
C LYS A 149 0.52 -1.57 10.68
N ILE A 150 -0.64 -0.94 10.47
CA ILE A 150 -1.38 -0.90 9.21
C ILE A 150 -1.42 0.54 8.69
N VAL A 151 -1.43 0.72 7.37
CA VAL A 151 -1.56 2.05 6.77
C VAL A 151 -2.85 2.72 7.26
N PRO A 152 -2.80 3.99 7.69
CA PRO A 152 -3.97 4.66 8.25
C PRO A 152 -4.97 5.03 7.15
N ILE A 153 -6.26 4.89 7.46
CA ILE A 153 -7.33 5.49 6.65
C ILE A 153 -7.28 6.99 6.85
N ILE A 154 -7.08 7.73 5.77
CA ILE A 154 -7.06 9.18 5.76
C ILE A 154 -8.48 9.75 5.66
N GLY A 155 -9.33 9.12 4.86
CA GLY A 155 -10.72 9.51 4.69
C GLY A 155 -11.50 8.55 3.81
N ILE A 156 -12.79 8.85 3.66
CA ILE A 156 -13.71 8.16 2.77
C ILE A 156 -14.41 9.23 1.92
N GLY A 157 -14.56 8.98 0.63
CA GLY A 157 -15.31 9.83 -0.27
C GLY A 157 -15.01 9.56 -1.74
N SER A 158 -15.41 10.48 -2.61
CA SER A 158 -15.28 10.37 -4.07
C SER A 158 -13.83 10.49 -4.55
N LEU A 159 -13.55 10.06 -5.79
CA LEU A 159 -12.22 10.22 -6.38
C LEU A 159 -11.83 11.69 -6.54
N ASP A 160 -12.78 12.56 -6.87
CA ASP A 160 -12.53 14.00 -7.04
C ASP A 160 -12.20 14.66 -5.69
N GLN A 161 -12.88 14.25 -4.61
CA GLN A 161 -12.55 14.72 -3.26
C GLN A 161 -11.15 14.26 -2.84
N ALA A 162 -10.77 13.01 -3.14
CA ALA A 162 -9.43 12.49 -2.87
C ALA A 162 -8.34 13.29 -3.61
N VAL A 163 -8.60 13.63 -4.88
CA VAL A 163 -7.71 14.44 -5.72
C VAL A 163 -7.50 15.83 -5.12
N GLU A 164 -8.58 16.53 -4.78
CA GLU A 164 -8.50 17.86 -4.18
C GLU A 164 -7.81 17.84 -2.80
N PHE A 165 -8.04 16.79 -2.01
CA PHE A 165 -7.35 16.58 -0.74
C PHE A 165 -5.84 16.37 -0.95
N ALA A 166 -5.46 15.48 -1.87
CA ALA A 166 -4.06 15.21 -2.17
C ALA A 166 -3.35 16.42 -2.78
N LYS A 167 -4.05 17.24 -3.57
CA LYS A 167 -3.53 18.48 -4.17
C LYS A 167 -3.23 19.56 -3.13
N LYS A 168 -4.08 19.70 -2.11
CA LYS A 168 -3.81 20.59 -0.96
C LYS A 168 -2.60 20.11 -0.15
N GLY A 169 -2.33 18.81 -0.17
CA GLY A 169 -1.30 18.18 0.63
C GLY A 169 -1.75 17.99 2.08
N PHE A 170 -1.13 17.03 2.76
CA PHE A 170 -1.38 16.73 4.17
C PHE A 170 -0.13 16.16 4.82
N THR A 171 -0.02 16.29 6.13
CA THR A 171 1.09 15.70 6.90
C THR A 171 0.85 14.20 7.12
N SER A 172 1.93 13.42 7.09
CA SER A 172 1.89 11.98 7.34
C SER A 172 1.38 11.68 8.75
N ARG A 173 0.48 10.70 8.87
CA ARG A 173 -0.04 10.25 10.17
C ARG A 173 0.90 9.28 10.88
N ILE A 174 1.81 8.64 10.13
CA ILE A 174 2.73 7.63 10.69
C ILE A 174 4.14 8.16 10.93
N ALA A 175 4.49 9.31 10.35
CA ALA A 175 5.82 9.88 10.51
C ALA A 175 6.08 10.37 11.94
N GLU A 176 7.31 10.17 12.41
CA GLU A 176 7.82 10.78 13.63
C GLU A 176 8.00 12.29 13.45
N ASN A 177 8.50 12.73 12.27
CA ASN A 177 8.49 14.12 11.90
C ASN A 177 7.06 14.59 11.58
N LYS A 178 6.43 15.34 12.49
CA LYS A 178 5.05 15.83 12.37
C LYS A 178 4.83 16.89 11.29
N GLN A 179 5.91 17.44 10.73
CA GLN A 179 5.86 18.37 9.60
C GLN A 179 6.06 17.68 8.26
N PHE A 180 6.31 16.36 8.25
CA PHE A 180 6.56 15.64 7.01
C PHE A 180 5.30 15.51 6.17
N MET A 181 5.36 16.06 4.95
CA MET A 181 4.28 15.95 3.97
C MET A 181 4.19 14.51 3.45
N ALA A 182 3.00 13.93 3.53
CA ALA A 182 2.72 12.60 3.01
C ALA A 182 2.92 12.56 1.49
N GLU A 183 3.28 11.38 0.96
CA GLU A 183 3.51 11.22 -0.48
C GLU A 183 2.21 11.40 -1.29
N GLY A 184 1.10 10.89 -0.75
CA GLY A 184 -0.20 10.90 -1.40
C GLY A 184 -1.17 9.90 -0.82
N LEU A 185 -2.13 9.48 -1.64
CA LEU A 185 -3.17 8.53 -1.28
C LEU A 185 -3.12 7.30 -2.19
N ILE A 186 -3.45 6.15 -1.60
CA ILE A 186 -3.94 4.97 -2.32
C ILE A 186 -5.45 4.94 -2.11
N MET A 187 -6.23 4.79 -3.18
CA MET A 187 -7.68 4.72 -3.09
C MET A 187 -8.19 3.39 -3.64
N LYS A 188 -9.06 2.75 -2.87
CA LYS A 188 -9.84 1.56 -3.25
C LYS A 188 -11.33 1.88 -3.10
N PRO A 189 -12.23 1.36 -3.95
CA PRO A 189 -13.65 1.44 -3.67
C PRO A 189 -13.93 0.77 -2.32
N GLN A 190 -14.95 1.22 -1.60
CA GLN A 190 -15.29 0.66 -0.29
C GLN A 190 -15.54 -0.86 -0.33
N GLN A 191 -16.03 -1.36 -1.46
CA GLN A 191 -16.11 -2.78 -1.76
C GLN A 191 -15.01 -3.17 -2.74
N GLU A 192 -14.38 -4.32 -2.53
CA GLU A 192 -13.32 -4.79 -3.42
C GLU A 192 -13.90 -5.14 -4.80
N LEU A 193 -13.41 -4.47 -5.84
CA LEU A 193 -13.88 -4.63 -7.21
C LEU A 193 -12.75 -5.08 -8.14
N PHE A 194 -13.10 -5.94 -9.08
CA PHE A 194 -12.19 -6.45 -10.11
C PHE A 194 -12.75 -6.13 -11.48
N ASN A 195 -11.87 -5.76 -12.41
CA ASN A 195 -12.27 -5.63 -13.80
C ASN A 195 -12.33 -7.00 -14.50
N ARG A 196 -12.79 -7.00 -15.76
CA ARG A 196 -12.94 -8.23 -16.57
C ARG A 196 -11.65 -9.04 -16.75
N GLY A 197 -10.49 -8.42 -16.52
CA GLY A 197 -9.19 -9.09 -16.57
C GLY A 197 -8.70 -9.60 -15.21
N GLY A 198 -9.55 -9.61 -14.18
CA GLY A 198 -9.21 -10.04 -12.82
C GLY A 198 -8.29 -9.06 -12.07
N LYS A 199 -8.12 -7.82 -12.56
CA LYS A 199 -7.28 -6.81 -11.90
C LYS A 199 -8.13 -5.99 -10.95
N ARG A 200 -7.59 -5.76 -9.74
CA ARG A 200 -8.21 -4.88 -8.74
C ARG A 200 -8.44 -3.48 -9.30
N VAL A 201 -9.59 -2.91 -8.95
CA VAL A 201 -9.92 -1.51 -9.18
C VAL A 201 -9.34 -0.71 -8.03
N ILE A 202 -8.15 -0.18 -8.24
CA ILE A 202 -7.38 0.55 -7.24
C ILE A 202 -6.53 1.58 -7.95
N THR A 203 -6.40 2.73 -7.32
CA THR A 203 -5.71 3.87 -7.90
C THR A 203 -4.87 4.60 -6.85
N LYS A 204 -4.10 5.58 -7.30
CA LYS A 204 -3.32 6.45 -6.45
C LYS A 204 -3.33 7.88 -6.96
N ILE A 205 -2.97 8.81 -6.09
CA ILE A 205 -2.67 10.19 -6.44
C ILE A 205 -1.58 10.70 -5.49
N LYS A 206 -0.62 11.49 -5.99
CA LYS A 206 0.48 12.02 -5.16
C LYS A 206 0.40 13.54 -5.08
N TYR A 207 0.84 14.10 -3.95
CA TYR A 207 0.96 15.55 -3.80
C TYR A 207 1.88 16.14 -4.88
N GLN A 208 3.02 15.49 -5.13
CA GLN A 208 3.96 15.87 -6.18
C GLN A 208 3.41 15.81 -7.62
N ASP A 209 2.22 15.24 -7.84
CA ASP A 209 1.58 15.30 -9.17
C ASP A 209 1.01 16.71 -9.48
N PHE A 210 1.01 17.63 -8.50
CA PHE A 210 0.51 19.00 -8.61
C PHE A 210 1.56 20.09 -8.34
N CYS A 211 2.81 19.72 -8.04
CA CYS A 211 3.90 20.63 -7.66
C CYS A 211 4.98 20.72 -8.74
#